data_AF-A0A9W9ZDU3-F1
#
_entry.id   AF-A0A9W9ZDU3-F1
#
_cell.length_a   1.000
_cell.length_b   1.000
_cell.length_c   1.000
_cell.angle_alpha   90.00
_cell.angle_beta   90.00
_cell.angle_gamma   90.00
#
_symmetry.space_group_name_H-M   'P 1'
#
loop_
_entity.id
_entity.type
_entity.pdbx_description
1 polymer ?
#
loop_
_entity_poly.entity_id
_entity_poly.type
_entity_poly.pdbx_seq_one_letter_code
_entity_poly.pdbx_strand_id
1 'polypeptide(L)'
;MFKADWTTEDRCLNTIRSTFGQTGYVLDTHTAVAKDVAGRFVDANRPMIISATAHYSKFARDVLKGLRHVPIASDPVELLASLRRLHARPTAHDNLESAVRRPHVQKAICNADVSTVMDEIYCFLRR
;
A
#
# COMPACT_ATOMS: atom_id res chain seq x y z
N MET A 1 8.58 -14.87 -24.93
CA MET A 1 7.58 -13.81 -25.14
C MET A 1 7.12 -13.30 -23.78
N PHE A 2 7.13 -11.99 -23.55
CA PHE A 2 6.60 -11.37 -22.33
C PHE A 2 5.13 -10.99 -22.55
N LYS A 3 4.31 -11.11 -21.51
CA LYS A 3 2.90 -10.68 -21.52
C LYS A 3 2.74 -9.51 -20.55
N ALA A 4 1.88 -8.56 -20.91
CA ALA A 4 1.51 -7.42 -20.08
C ALA A 4 -0.01 -7.24 -20.15
N ASP A 5 -0.58 -6.77 -19.04
CA ASP A 5 -2.02 -6.50 -18.90
C ASP A 5 -2.20 -5.46 -17.78
N TRP A 6 -3.45 -5.08 -17.51
CA TRP A 6 -3.82 -4.01 -16.57
C TRP A 6 -5.00 -4.43 -15.69
N THR A 7 -5.24 -3.68 -14.61
CA THR A 7 -6.40 -3.84 -13.73
C THR A 7 -7.13 -2.51 -13.52
N THR A 8 -8.42 -2.57 -13.21
CA THR A 8 -9.17 -1.39 -12.75
C THR A 8 -9.04 -1.25 -11.24
N GLU A 9 -9.34 -0.07 -10.70
CA GLU A 9 -9.45 0.12 -9.24
C GLU A 9 -10.43 -0.88 -8.61
N ASP A 10 -11.62 -1.05 -9.20
CA ASP A 10 -12.61 -1.98 -8.68
C ASP A 10 -12.12 -3.43 -8.65
N ARG A 11 -11.37 -3.86 -9.68
CA ARG A 11 -10.77 -5.20 -9.72
C ARG A 11 -9.67 -5.36 -8.68
N CYS A 12 -8.83 -4.35 -8.50
CA CYS A 12 -7.82 -4.30 -7.45
C CYS A 12 -8.47 -4.43 -6.05
N LEU A 13 -9.47 -3.61 -5.74
CA LEU A 13 -10.19 -3.64 -4.46
C LEU A 13 -10.91 -4.98 -4.23
N ASN A 14 -11.55 -5.54 -5.26
CA ASN A 14 -12.18 -6.85 -5.18
C ASN A 14 -11.16 -7.97 -4.94
N THR A 15 -9.95 -7.86 -5.49
CA THR A 15 -8.86 -8.83 -5.32
C THR A 15 -8.29 -8.81 -3.90
N ILE A 16 -8.17 -7.63 -3.29
CA ILE A 16 -7.84 -7.48 -1.87
C ILE A 16 -8.91 -8.20 -1.03
N ARG A 17 -10.19 -7.90 -1.28
CA ARG A 17 -11.32 -8.48 -0.54
C ARG A 17 -11.37 -10.00 -0.66
N SER A 18 -11.31 -10.53 -1.88
CA SER A 18 -11.45 -11.96 -2.12
C SER A 18 -10.28 -12.74 -1.54
N THR A 19 -9.05 -12.23 -1.68
CA THR A 19 -7.86 -12.86 -1.09
C THR A 19 -7.97 -12.88 0.42
N PHE A 20 -8.33 -11.76 1.05
CA PHE A 20 -8.49 -11.73 2.50
C PHE A 20 -9.58 -12.68 2.99
N GLY A 21 -10.75 -12.69 2.33
CA GLY A 21 -11.84 -13.60 2.69
C GLY A 21 -11.50 -15.08 2.52
N GLN A 22 -10.64 -15.43 1.56
CA GLN A 22 -10.26 -16.82 1.28
C GLN A 22 -9.11 -17.32 2.16
N THR A 23 -8.14 -16.46 2.48
CA THR A 23 -6.87 -16.91 3.08
C THR A 23 -6.51 -16.21 4.38
N GLY A 24 -7.23 -15.14 4.75
CA GLY A 24 -6.84 -14.23 5.84
C GLY A 24 -5.61 -13.38 5.51
N TYR A 25 -5.09 -13.43 4.27
CA TYR A 25 -3.95 -12.63 3.82
C TYR A 25 -4.43 -11.33 3.18
N VAL A 26 -3.88 -10.19 3.63
CA VAL A 26 -4.16 -8.87 3.07
C VAL A 26 -3.04 -8.48 2.11
N LEU A 27 -3.45 -8.16 0.88
CA LEU A 27 -2.56 -7.64 -0.15
C LEU A 27 -2.49 -6.11 -0.05
N ASP A 28 -1.32 -5.55 -0.35
CA ASP A 28 -1.25 -4.14 -0.75
C ASP A 28 -1.81 -3.97 -2.17
N THR A 29 -2.02 -2.73 -2.60
CA THR A 29 -2.61 -2.41 -3.91
C THR A 29 -1.75 -2.88 -5.09
N HIS A 30 -0.42 -2.82 -5.00
CA HIS A 30 0.48 -3.25 -6.08
C HIS A 30 0.45 -4.78 -6.23
N THR A 31 0.48 -5.51 -5.12
CA THR A 31 0.38 -6.98 -5.16
C THR A 31 -1.01 -7.42 -5.62
N ALA A 32 -2.07 -6.69 -5.27
CA ALA A 32 -3.42 -6.98 -5.76
C ALA A 32 -3.55 -6.79 -7.27
N VAL A 33 -2.95 -5.73 -7.83
CA VAL A 33 -2.84 -5.55 -9.30
C VAL A 33 -2.15 -6.74 -9.94
N ALA A 34 -0.99 -7.14 -9.39
CA ALA A 34 -0.23 -8.28 -9.89
C ALA A 34 -1.04 -9.58 -9.81
N LYS A 35 -1.77 -9.82 -8.72
CA LYS A 35 -2.57 -11.04 -8.51
C LYS A 35 -3.77 -11.12 -9.46
N ASP A 36 -4.48 -10.03 -9.68
CA ASP A 36 -5.60 -9.98 -10.61
C ASP A 36 -5.16 -10.27 -12.05
N VAL A 37 -4.05 -9.67 -12.49
CA VAL A 37 -3.45 -9.92 -13.81
C VAL A 37 -2.94 -11.36 -13.92
N ALA A 38 -2.17 -11.81 -12.92
CA ALA A 38 -1.65 -13.17 -12.81
C ALA A 38 -2.74 -14.24 -12.97
N GLY A 39 -3.91 -14.02 -12.35
CA GLY A 39 -5.06 -14.92 -12.42
C GLY A 39 -5.56 -15.23 -13.83
N ARG A 40 -5.33 -14.33 -14.79
CA ARG A 40 -5.74 -14.50 -16.21
C ARG A 40 -4.78 -15.37 -17.01
N PHE A 41 -3.60 -15.68 -16.45
CA PHE A 41 -2.52 -16.42 -17.11
C PHE A 41 -2.11 -17.69 -16.34
N VAL A 42 -2.92 -18.12 -15.37
CA VAL A 42 -2.64 -19.33 -14.58
C VAL A 42 -2.64 -20.56 -15.48
N ASP A 43 -1.67 -21.44 -15.24
CA ASP A 43 -1.53 -22.75 -15.88
C ASP A 43 -1.42 -23.80 -14.77
N ALA A 44 -2.26 -24.85 -14.82
CA ALA A 44 -2.32 -25.88 -13.79
C ALA A 44 -0.99 -26.65 -13.61
N ASN A 45 -0.16 -26.72 -14.66
CA ASN A 45 1.12 -27.43 -14.64
C ASN A 45 2.31 -26.54 -14.27
N ARG A 46 2.09 -25.25 -14.01
CA ARG A 46 3.18 -24.30 -13.74
C ARG A 46 2.86 -23.40 -12.54
N PRO A 47 3.64 -23.50 -11.44
CA PRO A 47 3.44 -22.62 -10.29
C PRO A 47 3.67 -21.16 -10.69
N MET A 48 2.79 -20.29 -10.18
CA MET A 48 2.87 -18.85 -10.37
C MET A 48 3.35 -18.16 -9.12
N ILE A 49 4.44 -17.40 -9.24
CA ILE A 49 5.03 -16.62 -8.14
C ILE A 49 4.74 -15.15 -8.41
N ILE A 50 4.13 -14.47 -7.43
CA ILE A 50 3.87 -13.03 -7.45
C ILE A 50 4.85 -12.37 -6.49
N SER A 51 5.59 -11.36 -6.97
CA SER A 51 6.43 -10.54 -6.10
C SER A 51 5.55 -9.56 -5.33
N ALA A 52 5.46 -9.74 -4.01
CA ALA A 52 4.77 -8.80 -3.14
C ALA A 52 5.68 -7.60 -2.86
N THR A 53 5.44 -6.48 -3.52
CA THR A 53 6.38 -5.35 -3.57
C THR A 53 6.28 -4.40 -2.39
N ALA A 54 5.19 -4.46 -1.63
CA ALA A 54 5.00 -3.65 -0.43
C ALA A 54 4.15 -4.36 0.63
N HIS A 55 4.28 -3.89 1.87
CA HIS A 55 3.40 -4.28 2.96
C HIS A 55 2.09 -3.45 2.91
N TYR A 56 0.93 -4.09 3.11
CA TYR A 56 -0.40 -3.46 2.96
C TYR A 56 -0.60 -2.21 3.84
N SER A 57 0.04 -2.16 5.01
CA SER A 57 -0.07 -1.02 5.93
C SER A 57 0.49 0.29 5.39
N LYS A 58 1.34 0.28 4.34
CA LYS A 58 1.76 1.50 3.65
C LYS A 58 0.62 2.17 2.88
N PHE A 59 -0.39 1.40 2.47
CA PHE A 59 -1.51 1.86 1.64
C PHE A 59 -2.82 1.68 2.41
N ALA A 60 -2.80 2.05 3.69
CA ALA A 60 -3.85 1.67 4.64
C ALA A 60 -5.25 2.10 4.23
N ARG A 61 -5.40 3.30 3.66
CA ARG A 61 -6.68 3.82 3.20
C ARG A 61 -7.31 2.96 2.10
N ASP A 62 -6.54 2.65 1.07
CA ASP A 62 -7.01 1.87 -0.09
C ASP A 62 -7.28 0.42 0.29
N VAL A 63 -6.43 -0.15 1.15
CA VAL A 63 -6.62 -1.49 1.70
C VAL A 63 -7.90 -1.56 2.52
N LEU A 64 -8.14 -0.62 3.44
CA LEU A 64 -9.38 -0.55 4.21
C LEU A 64 -10.60 -0.42 3.28
N LYS A 65 -10.53 0.45 2.26
CA LYS A 65 -11.57 0.58 1.22
C LYS A 65 -11.85 -0.77 0.55
N GLY A 66 -10.82 -1.52 0.16
CA GLY A 66 -10.94 -2.85 -0.45
C GLY A 66 -11.61 -3.86 0.49
N LEU A 67 -11.31 -3.77 1.78
CA LEU A 67 -11.91 -4.56 2.85
C LEU A 67 -13.29 -4.05 3.29
N ARG A 68 -13.89 -3.09 2.57
CA ARG A 68 -15.19 -2.45 2.88
C ARG A 68 -15.24 -1.77 4.25
N HIS A 69 -14.09 -1.40 4.78
CA HIS A 69 -13.96 -0.51 5.92
C HIS A 69 -13.66 0.87 5.34
N VAL A 70 -14.63 1.78 5.29
CA VAL A 70 -14.36 3.14 4.79
C VAL A 70 -13.92 3.98 5.99
N PRO A 71 -12.60 4.30 6.12
CA PRO A 71 -12.18 5.15 7.22
C PRO A 71 -12.71 6.57 6.98
N ILE A 72 -13.40 7.10 8.00
CA ILE A 72 -13.83 8.50 8.05
C ILE A 72 -12.59 9.42 8.17
N ALA A 73 -11.54 8.92 8.82
CA ALA A 73 -10.31 9.64 9.05
C ALA A 73 -9.30 9.49 7.91
N SER A 74 -8.59 10.58 7.66
CA SER A 74 -7.41 10.61 6.78
C SER A 74 -6.10 10.50 7.58
N ASP A 75 -6.19 10.51 8.93
CA ASP A 75 -5.02 10.47 9.80
C ASP A 75 -4.30 9.10 9.69
N PRO A 76 -2.99 9.08 9.38
CA PRO A 76 -2.24 7.83 9.25
C PRO A 76 -2.22 6.96 10.51
N VAL A 77 -2.23 7.53 11.72
CA VAL A 77 -2.23 6.75 12.98
C VAL A 77 -3.55 6.02 13.13
N GLU A 78 -4.67 6.70 12.89
CA GLU A 78 -6.02 6.10 12.95
C GLU A 78 -6.23 5.02 11.88
N LEU A 79 -5.70 5.24 10.68
CA LEU A 79 -5.72 4.25 9.59
C LEU A 79 -4.94 2.98 9.97
N LEU A 80 -3.72 3.12 10.50
CA LEU A 80 -2.93 1.98 10.97
C LEU A 80 -3.62 1.25 12.14
N ALA A 81 -4.18 1.98 13.09
CA ALA A 81 -4.92 1.38 14.21
C ALA A 81 -6.12 0.56 13.70
N SER A 82 -6.80 1.05 12.66
CA SER A 82 -7.91 0.35 12.01
C SER A 82 -7.48 -0.94 11.33
N LEU A 83 -6.34 -0.94 10.64
CA LEU A 83 -5.76 -2.15 10.07
C LEU A 83 -5.35 -3.17 11.14
N ARG A 84 -4.76 -2.74 12.26
CA ARG A 84 -4.32 -3.65 13.34
C ARG A 84 -5.49 -4.45 13.92
N ARG A 85 -6.67 -3.83 14.05
CA ARG A 85 -7.90 -4.49 14.56
C ARG A 85 -8.39 -5.64 13.68
N LEU A 86 -7.93 -5.73 12.43
CA LEU A 86 -8.30 -6.83 11.53
C LEU A 86 -7.58 -8.14 11.87
N HIS A 87 -6.49 -8.09 12.66
CA HIS A 87 -5.63 -9.24 12.95
C HIS A 87 -5.22 -10.03 11.68
N ALA A 88 -5.03 -9.31 10.58
CA ALA A 88 -4.72 -9.85 9.28
C ALA A 88 -3.28 -10.39 9.19
N ARG A 89 -3.04 -11.25 8.19
CA ARG A 89 -1.70 -11.69 7.81
C ARG A 89 -1.23 -10.93 6.57
N PRO A 90 0.06 -10.57 6.46
CA PRO A 90 1.06 -10.60 7.52
C PRO A 90 0.73 -9.60 8.65
N THR A 91 1.36 -9.75 9.82
CA THR A 91 1.17 -8.79 10.92
C THR A 91 1.78 -7.44 10.55
N ALA A 92 1.09 -6.35 10.90
CA ALA A 92 1.61 -5.01 10.70
C ALA A 92 2.96 -4.79 11.41
N HIS A 93 3.87 -4.07 10.76
CA HIS A 93 5.20 -3.77 11.31
C HIS A 93 5.14 -2.63 12.34
N ASP A 94 5.61 -2.87 13.56
CA ASP A 94 5.65 -1.87 14.64
C ASP A 94 6.55 -0.66 14.32
N ASN A 95 7.57 -0.86 13.46
CA ASN A 95 8.43 0.22 12.97
C ASN A 95 7.64 1.27 12.17
N LEU A 96 6.64 0.84 11.39
CA LEU A 96 5.82 1.78 10.63
C LEU A 96 4.93 2.61 11.57
N GLU A 97 4.36 1.98 12.60
CA GLU A 97 3.58 2.69 13.60
C GLU A 97 4.43 3.73 14.35
N SER A 98 5.64 3.34 14.73
CA SER A 98 6.60 4.27 15.36
C SER A 98 6.97 5.42 14.43
N ALA A 99 7.16 5.15 13.13
CA ALA A 99 7.49 6.18 12.14
C ALA A 99 6.35 7.17 11.91
N VAL A 100 5.11 6.68 11.86
CA VAL A 100 3.91 7.51 11.59
C VAL A 100 3.59 8.43 12.77
N ARG A 101 3.98 8.07 14.00
CA ARG A 101 3.82 8.93 15.19
C ARG A 101 4.91 9.99 15.33
N ARG A 102 5.97 9.97 14.51
CA ARG A 102 7.07 10.94 14.62
C ARG A 102 6.57 12.34 14.27
N PRO A 103 7.01 13.38 15.00
CA PRO A 103 6.70 14.75 14.65
C PRO A 103 7.09 15.06 13.20
N HIS A 104 6.21 15.75 12.48
CA HIS A 104 6.50 16.19 11.12
C HIS A 104 7.53 17.33 11.15
N VAL A 105 8.74 17.03 10.69
CA VAL A 105 9.87 17.98 10.69
C VAL A 105 9.96 18.82 9.41
N GLN A 106 9.41 18.31 8.30
CA GLN A 106 9.41 18.98 7.00
C GLN A 106 8.19 19.90 6.93
N LYS A 107 8.37 21.22 6.92
CA LYS A 107 7.25 22.18 6.86
C LYS A 107 7.29 23.08 5.64
N ALA A 108 8.38 23.03 4.89
CA ALA A 108 8.57 23.84 3.69
C ALA A 108 7.71 23.30 2.55
N ILE A 109 7.08 24.23 1.81
CA ILE A 109 6.37 23.94 0.57
C ILE A 109 7.11 24.71 -0.53
N CYS A 110 7.70 23.99 -1.47
CA CYS A 110 8.39 24.57 -2.61
C CYS A 110 7.44 24.70 -3.80
N ASN A 111 7.64 25.74 -4.62
CA ASN A 111 7.07 25.75 -5.97
C ASN A 111 7.69 24.61 -6.81
N ALA A 112 7.02 24.24 -7.90
CA ALA A 112 7.52 23.24 -8.86
C ALA A 112 8.70 23.79 -9.71
N ASP A 113 9.73 24.26 -9.03
CA ASP A 113 10.95 24.84 -9.56
C ASP A 113 12.16 24.09 -8.97
N VAL A 114 13.06 23.64 -9.85
CA VAL A 114 14.18 22.76 -9.46
C VAL A 114 15.14 23.46 -8.51
N SER A 115 15.46 24.74 -8.77
CA SER A 115 16.36 25.52 -7.90
C SER A 115 15.80 25.60 -6.48
N THR A 116 14.52 25.98 -6.37
CA THR A 116 13.83 26.11 -5.08
C THR A 116 13.79 24.79 -4.31
N VAL A 117 13.57 23.67 -5.01
CA VAL A 117 13.58 22.33 -4.38
C VAL A 117 14.99 21.95 -3.92
N MET A 118 16.01 22.19 -4.74
CA MET A 118 17.40 21.87 -4.39
C MET A 118 17.89 22.69 -3.20
N ASP A 119 17.55 23.99 -3.14
CA ASP A 119 17.91 24.86 -2.02
C ASP A 119 17.30 24.38 -0.70
N GLU A 120 16.03 23.92 -0.70
CA GLU A 120 15.41 23.35 0.50
C GLU A 120 16.07 22.02 0.90
N ILE A 121 16.44 21.17 -0.07
CA ILE A 121 17.19 19.93 0.22
C ILE A 121 18.53 20.27 0.89
N TYR A 122 19.29 21.24 0.37
CA TYR A 122 20.55 21.66 0.98
C TYR A 122 20.36 22.32 2.35
N CYS A 123 19.28 23.06 2.56
CA CYS A 123 18.92 23.57 3.88
C CYS A 123 18.57 22.43 4.86
N PHE A 124 17.82 21.42 4.41
CA PHE A 124 17.45 20.26 5.21
C PHE A 124 18.67 19.43 5.63
N LEU A 125 19.61 19.16 4.71
CA LEU A 125 20.82 18.37 5.00
C LEU A 125 21.79 19.04 5.98
N ARG A 126 21.62 20.35 6.24
CA ARG A 126 22.45 21.13 7.17
C ARG A 126 21.83 21.26 8.58
N ARG A 127 20.61 20.78 8.80
CA ARG A 127 19.93 20.76 10.11
C ARG A 127 20.29 19.50 10.88
#